data_AF-A0A914TA89-F1
#
_entry.id   AF-A0A914TA89-F1
#
_cell.length_a   1.000
_cell.length_b   1.000
_cell.length_c   1.000
_cell.angle_alpha   90.00
_cell.angle_beta   90.00
_cell.angle_gamma   90.00
#
_symmetry.space_group_name_H-M   'P 1'
#
loop_
_entity.id
_entity.type
_entity.pdbx_description
1 polymer ?
#
loop_
_entity_poly.entity_id
_entity_poly.type
_entity_poly.pdbx_seq_one_letter_code
_entity_poly.pdbx_strand_id
1 'polypeptide(L)'
;MTFEEAAAKVKKLKTSPDNDELLELYALYKQGTVGDNNTPKPGMLDMKGKAKWNAWNEKKGTSQDKAKELYVEKVDALVGKYGLQ
;
A
#
# COMPACT_ATOMS: atom_id res chain seq x y z
N MET A 1 -2.12 16.24 -3.69
CA MET A 1 -3.09 15.15 -3.90
C MET A 1 -3.48 14.61 -2.54
N THR A 2 -4.76 14.38 -2.28
CA THR A 2 -5.22 13.76 -1.02
C THR A 2 -5.04 12.24 -1.07
N PHE A 3 -5.16 11.60 0.09
CA PHE A 3 -5.10 10.13 0.19
C PHE A 3 -6.23 9.46 -0.61
N GLU A 4 -7.44 10.01 -0.58
CA GLU A 4 -8.61 9.51 -1.30
C GLU A 4 -8.43 9.66 -2.82
N GLU A 5 -7.90 10.81 -3.25
CA GLU A 5 -7.56 11.04 -4.66
C GLU A 5 -6.48 10.05 -5.13
N ALA A 6 -5.44 9.81 -4.33
CA ALA A 6 -4.41 8.82 -4.63
C ALA A 6 -4.99 7.41 -4.74
N ALA A 7 -5.86 7.02 -3.80
CA ALA A 7 -6.54 5.72 -3.82
C ALA A 7 -7.48 5.57 -5.03
N ALA A 8 -8.04 6.67 -5.55
CA ALA A 8 -8.79 6.67 -6.79
C ALA A 8 -7.88 6.57 -8.02
N LYS A 9 -6.75 7.29 -8.06
CA LYS A 9 -5.80 7.28 -9.18
C LYS A 9 -5.11 5.94 -9.35
N VAL A 10 -4.75 5.25 -8.27
CA VAL A 10 -4.06 3.94 -8.36
C VAL A 10 -4.88 2.90 -9.14
N LYS A 11 -6.22 3.01 -9.10
CA LYS A 11 -7.15 2.14 -9.84
C LYS A 11 -7.24 2.48 -11.33
N LYS A 12 -6.72 3.63 -11.74
CA LYS A 12 -6.77 4.16 -13.10
C LYS A 12 -5.42 4.11 -13.80
N LEU A 13 -4.41 3.42 -13.24
CA LEU A 13 -3.12 3.28 -13.90
C LEU A 13 -3.28 2.49 -15.21
N LYS A 14 -2.58 2.89 -16.28
CA LYS A 14 -2.64 2.20 -17.58
C LYS A 14 -2.12 0.77 -17.52
N THR A 15 -1.19 0.52 -16.59
CA THR A 15 -0.55 -0.77 -16.38
C THR A 15 -0.61 -1.09 -14.89
N SER A 16 -0.84 -2.36 -14.56
CA SER A 16 -0.78 -2.81 -13.17
C SER A 16 0.65 -2.62 -12.64
N PRO A 17 0.81 -2.06 -11.42
CA PRO A 17 2.08 -2.10 -10.71
C PRO A 17 2.56 -3.54 -10.51
N ASP A 18 3.87 -3.69 -10.33
CA ASP A 18 4.46 -4.99 -10.01
C ASP A 18 4.10 -5.43 -8.57
N ASN A 19 4.45 -6.67 -8.21
CA ASN A 19 4.05 -7.24 -6.92
C ASN A 19 4.60 -6.46 -5.72
N ASP A 20 5.83 -5.95 -5.81
CA ASP A 20 6.46 -5.22 -4.69
C ASP A 20 5.81 -3.85 -4.52
N GLU A 21 5.49 -3.19 -5.63
CA GLU A 21 4.71 -1.95 -5.62
C GLU A 21 3.31 -2.14 -5.07
N LEU A 22 2.64 -3.24 -5.42
CA LEU A 22 1.32 -3.59 -4.88
C LEU A 22 1.37 -3.90 -3.38
N LEU A 23 2.43 -4.56 -2.91
CA LEU A 23 2.63 -4.86 -1.49
C LEU A 23 2.90 -3.59 -0.67
N GLU A 24 3.72 -2.68 -1.20
CA GLU A 24 3.99 -1.38 -0.56
C GLU A 24 2.71 -0.52 -0.50
N LEU A 25 1.95 -0.43 -1.59
CA LEU A 25 0.65 0.25 -1.61
C LEU A 25 -0.31 -0.35 -0.58
N TYR A 26 -0.39 -1.68 -0.50
CA TYR A 26 -1.22 -2.37 0.49
C TYR A 26 -0.78 -2.03 1.92
N ALA A 27 0.52 -2.12 2.21
CA ALA A 27 1.07 -1.85 3.53
C ALA A 27 0.79 -0.43 4.00
N LEU A 28 1.09 0.57 3.15
CA LEU A 28 0.87 1.98 3.44
C LEU A 28 -0.63 2.29 3.57
N TYR A 29 -1.48 1.72 2.71
CA TYR A 29 -2.94 1.90 2.82
C TYR A 29 -3.48 1.34 4.15
N LYS A 30 -3.04 0.14 4.53
CA LYS A 30 -3.45 -0.49 5.80
C LYS A 30 -2.93 0.29 7.00
N GLN A 31 -1.67 0.71 6.99
CA GLN A 31 -1.10 1.52 8.07
C GLN A 31 -1.80 2.89 8.15
N GLY A 32 -2.11 3.52 7.03
CA GLY A 32 -2.79 4.82 6.99
C GLY A 32 -4.26 4.77 7.44
N THR A 33 -4.95 3.64 7.28
CA THR A 33 -6.38 3.51 7.61
C THR A 33 -6.65 2.80 8.93
N VAL A 34 -5.82 1.83 9.29
CA VAL A 34 -5.98 1.01 10.50
C VAL A 34 -4.92 1.32 11.55
N GLY A 35 -3.73 1.77 11.14
CA GLY A 35 -2.56 1.87 12.01
C GLY A 35 -1.80 0.54 12.05
N ASP A 36 -1.13 0.29 13.17
CA ASP A 36 -0.29 -0.90 13.35
C ASP A 36 -1.07 -2.21 13.10
N ASN A 37 -0.39 -3.17 12.48
CA ASN A 37 -0.99 -4.48 12.19
C ASN A 37 -1.43 -5.19 13.48
N ASN A 38 -2.74 -5.45 13.55
CA ASN A 38 -3.42 -6.07 14.69
C ASN A 38 -4.01 -7.46 14.35
N THR A 39 -3.64 -8.01 13.20
CA THR A 39 -4.14 -9.31 12.72
C THR A 39 -3.14 -10.43 13.00
N PRO A 40 -3.60 -11.67 13.23
CA PRO A 40 -2.70 -12.81 13.37
C PRO A 40 -1.95 -13.08 12.07
N LYS A 41 -0.71 -13.56 12.18
CA LYS A 41 0.10 -13.92 11.02
C LYS A 41 -0.54 -15.12 10.28
N PRO A 42 -0.72 -15.04 8.95
CA PRO A 42 -1.25 -16.15 8.16
C PRO A 42 -0.40 -17.43 8.24
N GLY A 43 -1.04 -18.58 8.03
CA GLY A 43 -0.38 -19.88 8.05
C GLY A 43 0.64 -20.07 6.92
N MET A 44 1.56 -21.03 7.07
CA MET A 44 2.69 -21.21 6.16
C MET A 44 2.32 -21.51 4.69
N LEU A 45 1.13 -22.06 4.45
CA LEU A 45 0.63 -22.37 3.10
C LEU A 45 0.00 -21.15 2.41
N ASP A 46 -0.33 -20.08 3.13
CA ASP A 46 -0.87 -18.85 2.56
C ASP A 46 0.27 -17.85 2.27
N MET A 47 1.00 -18.11 1.18
CA MET A 47 2.14 -17.27 0.79
C MET A 47 1.72 -15.82 0.50
N LYS A 48 0.56 -15.62 -0.15
CA LYS A 48 0.08 -14.29 -0.53
C LYS A 48 -0.39 -13.49 0.68
N GLY A 49 -1.15 -14.10 1.57
CA GLY A 49 -1.55 -13.47 2.83
C GLY A 49 -0.33 -13.16 3.69
N LYS A 50 0.64 -14.08 3.78
CA LYS A 50 1.89 -13.86 4.52
C LYS A 50 2.69 -12.68 3.97
N ALA A 51 2.80 -12.54 2.65
CA ALA A 51 3.49 -11.40 2.03
C ALA A 51 2.81 -10.06 2.39
N LYS A 52 1.48 -9.99 2.24
CA LYS A 52 0.70 -8.80 2.62
C LYS A 52 0.84 -8.48 4.12
N TRP A 53 0.72 -9.49 4.96
CA TRP A 53 0.84 -9.34 6.41
C TRP A 53 2.23 -8.83 6.79
N ASN A 54 3.29 -9.41 6.22
CA ASN A 54 4.67 -8.97 6.46
C ASN A 54 4.85 -7.51 6.04
N ALA A 55 4.43 -7.15 4.82
CA ALA A 55 4.57 -5.79 4.30
C ALA A 55 3.86 -4.76 5.20
N TRP A 56 2.62 -5.05 5.65
CA TRP A 56 1.94 -4.17 6.62
C TRP A 56 2.64 -4.14 7.97
N ASN A 57 3.06 -5.31 8.49
CA ASN A 57 3.75 -5.40 9.79
C ASN A 57 5.11 -4.67 9.79
N GLU A 58 5.79 -4.56 8.65
CA GLU A 58 7.04 -3.79 8.52
C GLU A 58 6.85 -2.28 8.66
N LYS A 59 5.62 -1.77 8.46
CA LYS A 59 5.30 -0.33 8.68
C LYS A 59 4.90 0.00 10.11
N LYS A 60 4.90 -0.99 11.02
CA LYS A 60 4.53 -0.80 12.42
C LYS A 60 5.31 0.35 13.07
N GLY A 61 4.63 1.18 13.85
CA GLY A 61 5.17 2.39 14.46
C GLY A 61 5.14 3.63 13.57
N THR A 62 4.81 3.50 12.28
CA THR A 62 4.55 4.65 11.41
C THR A 62 3.18 5.23 11.75
N SER A 63 3.08 6.54 11.98
CA SER A 63 1.77 7.17 12.22
C SER A 63 0.85 7.02 11.01
N GLN A 64 -0.46 7.05 11.25
CA GLN A 64 -1.44 6.94 10.17
C GLN A 64 -1.27 8.07 9.14
N ASP A 65 -1.03 9.30 9.61
CA ASP A 65 -0.84 10.45 8.73
C ASP A 65 0.43 10.30 7.89
N LYS A 66 1.53 9.84 8.50
CA LYS A 66 2.77 9.61 7.75
C LYS A 66 2.62 8.50 6.71
N ALA A 67 1.88 7.45 7.03
CA ALA A 67 1.60 6.37 6.09
C ALA A 67 0.73 6.85 4.91
N LYS A 68 -0.24 7.74 5.14
CA LYS A 68 -1.02 8.38 4.07
C LYS A 68 -0.16 9.26 3.17
N GLU A 69 0.74 10.06 3.73
CA GLU A 69 1.70 10.86 2.95
C GLU A 69 2.55 9.97 2.04
N LEU A 70 3.18 8.94 2.59
CA LEU A 70 3.99 7.99 1.83
C LEU A 70 3.16 7.25 0.76
N TYR A 71 1.89 6.95 1.05
CA TYR A 71 0.99 6.35 0.07
C TYR A 71 0.75 7.30 -1.12
N VAL A 72 0.50 8.58 -0.85
CA VAL A 72 0.31 9.60 -1.89
C VAL A 72 1.58 9.74 -2.74
N GLU A 73 2.75 9.83 -2.11
CA GLU A 73 4.05 9.89 -2.81
C GLU A 73 4.26 8.66 -3.70
N LYS A 74 3.96 7.47 -3.19
CA LYS A 74 4.08 6.22 -3.95
C LYS A 74 3.13 6.22 -5.15
N VAL A 75 1.89 6.65 -4.98
CA VAL A 75 0.93 6.73 -6.10
C VAL A 75 1.38 7.76 -7.14
N ASP A 76 1.88 8.93 -6.75
CA ASP A 76 2.41 9.92 -7.69
C ASP A 76 3.57 9.35 -8.52
N ALA A 77 4.49 8.62 -7.88
CA ALA A 77 5.58 7.95 -8.59
C ALA A 77 5.05 6.90 -9.60
N LEU A 78 4.02 6.13 -9.21
CA LEU A 78 3.41 5.13 -10.10
C LEU A 78 2.64 5.77 -11.26
N VAL A 79 1.97 6.90 -11.02
CA VAL A 79 1.32 7.69 -12.08
C VAL A 79 2.37 8.20 -13.07
N GLY A 80 3.53 8.68 -12.60
CA GLY A 80 4.64 9.04 -13.48
C GLY A 80 5.19 7.86 -14.28
N LYS A 81 5.32 6.68 -13.65
CA LYS A 81 5.87 5.46 -14.27
C LYS A 81 4.94 4.83 -15.30
N TYR A 82 3.65 4.72 -14.99
CA TYR A 82 2.68 3.96 -15.78
C TYR A 82 1.66 4.82 -16.53
N GLY A 83 1.49 6.08 -16.14
CA GLY A 83 0.43 6.95 -16.64
C GLY A 83 -0.97 6.54 -16.15
N LEU A 84 -1.94 7.43 -16.41
CA LEU A 84 -3.36 7.20 -16.12
C LEU A 84 -4.12 6.88 -17.41
N GLN A 85 -5.09 5.97 -17.33
CA GLN A 85 -6.04 5.68 -18.41
C GLN A 85 -6.91 6.87 -18.73
#